data_AF-A0A2H0RZ43-F1
#
_entry.id   AF-A0A2H0RZ43-F1
#
_cell.length_a   1.000
_cell.length_b   1.000
_cell.length_c   1.000
_cell.angle_alpha   90.00
_cell.angle_beta   90.00
_cell.angle_gamma   90.00
#
_symmetry.space_group_name_H-M   'P 1'
#
loop_
_entity.id
_entity.type
_entity.pdbx_description
1 polymer ?
#
loop_
_entity_poly.entity_id
_entity_poly.type
_entity_poly.pdbx_seq_one_letter_code
_entity_poly.pdbx_strand_id
1 'polypeptide(L)'
;MAVQFPVLLAGLLLSFSTSALFIPPSVSTIELTAKHIQDETWLIGKGDPYVSMAQLVLTVDTSEDTDIRSLQLLAAGSGDESISIAAVIIAEDRDRDGIYSESMDAVWATDRYTFDNGTLFFPINKRLAAGSSTHLLIVYQLGGDFHDGETFSLSMSNITAEGVLSKKIAHISTLPFTSHTLTALTEEPTCSGPLTLTITPSPIQSAGHITMQVSGLEHCTGKGIAIIQHSCIGGVFCACTAIEGGCSCEGIAPAQPKTYTFAACADLNDDLDYFDNGESVTSTLLVEERTDIPEPPLSSLAFTDIRGHWAEDAVALLQERGIAQGKKNGQFDPDAPIARAELTKMAMLAFREPEKLNTAELVSLLFTDTAPHEWFASYVARARKYKIIQGYSDGTFRPAQTTTRAEALKMLLQTAGRDTSLTDVVVFPDTEAHAWYTPYLSYAVLNDIASGYAKGEFAGLFKPERPATRAEVAVMITRLLNTQ
;
A
#
# COMPACT_ATOMS: atom_id res chain seq x y z
N MET A 1 -18.60 69.25 -65.61
CA MET A 1 -19.67 70.17 -66.06
C MET A 1 -21.01 69.53 -65.72
N ALA A 2 -21.52 69.80 -64.52
CA ALA A 2 -22.85 69.40 -64.03
C ALA A 2 -23.17 70.34 -62.85
N VAL A 3 -24.42 70.78 -62.71
CA VAL A 3 -24.81 71.82 -61.74
C VAL A 3 -26.18 71.47 -61.15
N GLN A 4 -26.28 71.41 -59.82
CA GLN A 4 -27.56 71.60 -59.12
C GLN A 4 -27.38 72.01 -57.65
N PHE A 5 -27.88 73.21 -57.34
CA PHE A 5 -28.28 73.76 -56.03
C PHE A 5 -29.84 73.71 -55.96
N PRO A 6 -30.56 74.22 -54.92
CA PRO A 6 -30.14 74.82 -53.64
C PRO A 6 -30.28 73.84 -52.42
N VAL A 7 -30.82 74.04 -51.20
CA VAL A 7 -31.85 74.93 -50.57
C VAL A 7 -31.47 75.27 -49.10
N LEU A 8 -32.15 76.28 -48.55
CA LEU A 8 -32.23 76.79 -47.17
C LEU A 8 -32.65 75.72 -46.11
N LEU A 9 -32.59 75.93 -44.78
CA LEU A 9 -33.06 77.10 -44.01
C LEU A 9 -32.38 77.29 -42.61
N ALA A 10 -32.63 78.46 -42.02
CA ALA A 10 -32.16 78.95 -40.71
C ALA A 10 -32.45 78.01 -39.51
N GLY A 11 -31.80 78.12 -38.34
CA GLY A 11 -30.83 79.11 -37.88
C GLY A 11 -31.39 80.09 -36.83
N LEU A 12 -30.89 80.02 -35.58
CA LEU A 12 -30.92 81.14 -34.63
C LEU A 12 -29.88 80.92 -33.51
N LEU A 13 -29.26 82.01 -33.05
CA LEU A 13 -28.50 82.06 -31.79
C LEU A 13 -29.47 82.30 -30.64
N LEU A 14 -29.24 81.69 -29.47
CA LEU A 14 -29.57 82.28 -28.17
C LEU A 14 -28.89 81.52 -27.02
N SER A 15 -28.57 82.26 -25.95
CA SER A 15 -27.80 81.79 -24.80
C SER A 15 -28.67 81.43 -23.60
N PHE A 16 -28.43 80.28 -22.99
CA PHE A 16 -28.83 79.97 -21.61
C PHE A 16 -27.57 79.51 -20.86
N SER A 17 -27.11 80.24 -19.84
CA SER A 17 -27.72 80.44 -18.51
C SER A 17 -27.50 79.23 -17.60
N THR A 18 -26.74 79.45 -16.54
CA THR A 18 -26.36 78.42 -15.56
C THR A 18 -27.56 77.95 -14.76
N SER A 19 -27.84 76.66 -14.82
CA SER A 19 -28.64 75.95 -13.81
C SER A 19 -27.89 74.71 -13.40
N ALA A 20 -27.03 74.85 -12.38
CA ALA A 20 -26.41 73.70 -11.74
C ALA A 20 -27.55 72.87 -11.11
N LEU A 21 -27.77 71.67 -11.66
CA LEU A 21 -28.85 70.80 -11.20
C LEU A 21 -28.51 70.32 -9.79
N PHE A 22 -29.11 70.94 -8.78
CA PHE A 22 -28.89 70.59 -7.38
C PHE A 22 -29.65 69.30 -7.08
N ILE A 23 -29.09 68.18 -7.54
CA ILE A 23 -29.54 66.83 -7.20
C ILE A 23 -29.49 66.74 -5.67
N PRO A 24 -30.62 66.52 -4.96
CA PRO A 24 -30.58 66.29 -3.53
C PRO A 24 -29.74 65.04 -3.29
N PRO A 25 -28.78 65.04 -2.35
CA PRO A 25 -27.92 63.89 -2.13
C PRO A 25 -28.79 62.68 -1.83
N SER A 26 -28.78 61.71 -2.74
CA SER A 26 -29.40 60.39 -2.56
C SER A 26 -28.94 59.84 -1.23
N VAL A 27 -29.89 59.39 -0.40
CA VAL A 27 -29.61 59.01 0.99
C VAL A 27 -28.52 57.95 1.00
N SER A 28 -27.31 58.35 1.38
CA SER A 28 -26.10 57.55 1.28
C SER A 28 -26.02 56.56 2.44
N THR A 29 -26.90 55.55 2.39
CA THR A 29 -26.74 54.32 3.15
C THR A 29 -25.43 53.67 2.73
N ILE A 30 -24.49 53.56 3.66
CA ILE A 30 -23.28 52.76 3.45
C ILE A 30 -23.71 51.30 3.52
N GLU A 31 -24.01 50.72 2.36
CA GLU A 31 -24.13 49.28 2.23
C GLU A 31 -22.73 48.65 2.31
N LEU A 32 -22.70 47.47 2.93
CA LEU A 32 -21.53 46.63 3.18
C LEU A 32 -22.00 45.20 2.87
N THR A 33 -21.54 44.66 1.74
CA THR A 33 -22.01 43.36 1.22
C THR A 33 -21.09 42.22 1.66
N ALA A 34 -21.33 41.69 2.86
CA ALA A 34 -20.61 40.52 3.37
C ALA A 34 -20.95 39.28 2.57
N LYS A 35 -20.03 38.88 1.69
CA LYS A 35 -20.08 37.60 0.97
C LYS A 35 -19.17 36.58 1.65
N HIS A 36 -19.76 35.51 2.18
CA HIS A 36 -19.06 34.28 2.58
C HIS A 36 -18.49 33.57 1.35
N ILE A 37 -17.25 33.07 1.46
CA ILE A 37 -16.46 32.53 0.34
C ILE A 37 -16.02 31.08 0.62
N GLN A 38 -15.39 30.83 1.77
CA GLN A 38 -15.07 29.50 2.32
C GLN A 38 -15.12 29.57 3.85
N ASP A 39 -15.46 28.44 4.48
CA ASP A 39 -15.05 28.09 5.84
C ASP A 39 -14.18 26.83 5.69
N GLU A 40 -13.04 26.75 6.38
CA GLU A 40 -12.21 25.53 6.36
C GLU A 40 -12.73 24.49 7.36
N THR A 41 -12.57 23.20 7.05
CA THR A 41 -12.76 22.14 8.05
C THR A 41 -11.72 22.30 9.16
N TRP A 42 -12.12 22.15 10.43
CA TRP A 42 -11.19 21.98 11.55
C TRP A 42 -10.32 20.73 11.33
N LEU A 43 -9.14 20.93 10.76
CA LEU A 43 -8.09 19.93 10.63
C LEU A 43 -7.06 20.19 11.73
N ILE A 44 -7.44 19.82 12.95
CA ILE A 44 -6.53 19.76 14.09
C ILE A 44 -5.31 18.91 13.72
N GLY A 45 -4.12 19.29 14.20
CA GLY A 45 -2.94 18.43 14.20
C GLY A 45 -1.76 18.87 13.33
N LYS A 46 -1.97 19.52 12.18
CA LYS A 46 -0.88 19.99 11.30
C LYS A 46 -0.22 21.30 11.74
N GLY A 47 0.15 21.39 13.01
CA GLY A 47 1.12 22.35 13.55
C GLY A 47 0.70 23.82 13.61
N ASP A 48 -0.36 24.23 12.92
CA ASP A 48 -0.90 25.58 12.95
C ASP A 48 -2.02 25.70 14.00
N PRO A 49 -1.95 26.66 14.96
CA PRO A 49 -3.00 26.88 15.94
C PRO A 49 -4.17 27.73 15.40
N TYR A 50 -4.15 28.20 14.15
CA TYR A 50 -5.15 29.10 13.57
C TYR A 50 -6.08 28.41 12.57
N VAL A 51 -7.38 28.75 12.60
CA VAL A 51 -8.36 28.28 11.60
C VAL A 51 -9.25 29.44 11.12
N SER A 52 -9.37 29.60 9.80
CA SER A 52 -10.28 30.56 9.16
C SER A 52 -11.75 30.13 9.30
N MET A 53 -12.48 30.75 10.24
CA MET A 53 -13.89 30.44 10.55
C MET A 53 -14.90 31.13 9.62
N ALA A 54 -14.50 32.22 8.96
CA ALA A 54 -15.27 32.90 7.93
C ALA A 54 -14.41 33.92 7.18
N GLN A 55 -14.50 33.97 5.84
CA GLN A 55 -14.04 35.10 5.03
C GLN A 55 -15.23 36.01 4.65
N LEU A 56 -15.07 37.32 4.82
CA LEU A 56 -16.08 38.35 4.55
C LEU A 56 -15.50 39.43 3.63
N VAL A 57 -16.25 39.83 2.59
CA VAL A 57 -15.92 41.04 1.82
C VAL A 57 -16.62 42.26 2.45
N LEU A 58 -15.89 43.35 2.68
CA LEU A 58 -16.46 44.63 3.11
C LEU A 58 -16.24 45.68 2.02
N THR A 59 -17.30 45.99 1.26
CA THR A 59 -17.34 47.05 0.24
C THR A 59 -17.95 48.33 0.81
N VAL A 60 -17.43 49.50 0.41
CA VAL A 60 -17.96 50.83 0.79
C VAL A 60 -18.72 51.42 -0.39
N ASP A 61 -20.01 51.13 -0.51
CA ASP A 61 -20.86 51.57 -1.63
C ASP A 61 -21.30 53.05 -1.57
N THR A 62 -20.41 53.95 -1.11
CA THR A 62 -20.69 55.41 -1.00
C THR A 62 -19.55 56.30 -1.50
N SER A 63 -19.86 57.60 -1.58
CA SER A 63 -18.95 58.67 -2.00
C SER A 63 -18.09 59.26 -0.86
N GLU A 64 -18.02 58.63 0.31
CA GLU A 64 -17.14 59.06 1.41
C GLU A 64 -16.41 57.87 2.05
N ASP A 65 -15.23 58.14 2.61
CA ASP A 65 -14.52 57.18 3.45
C ASP A 65 -15.39 56.80 4.66
N THR A 66 -15.25 55.54 5.10
CA THR A 66 -16.02 54.98 6.21
C THR A 66 -15.07 54.44 7.27
N ASP A 67 -15.26 54.87 8.52
CA ASP A 67 -14.58 54.28 9.68
C ASP A 67 -15.40 53.08 10.20
N ILE A 68 -14.83 51.87 10.16
CA ILE A 68 -15.35 50.73 10.92
C ILE A 68 -15.06 51.00 12.41
N ARG A 69 -16.10 50.97 13.25
CA ARG A 69 -16.07 51.32 14.68
C ARG A 69 -16.16 50.10 15.60
N SER A 70 -16.97 49.10 15.25
CA SER A 70 -17.05 47.87 16.02
C SER A 70 -17.60 46.70 15.21
N LEU A 71 -17.32 45.48 15.68
CA LEU A 71 -17.85 44.23 15.16
C LEU A 71 -18.28 43.35 16.34
N GLN A 72 -19.45 42.72 16.27
CA GLN A 72 -20.00 41.89 17.34
C GLN A 72 -20.23 40.45 16.87
N LEU A 73 -19.54 39.50 17.50
CA LEU A 73 -19.72 38.06 17.25
C LEU A 73 -20.44 37.39 18.42
N LEU A 74 -21.30 36.44 18.08
CA LEU A 74 -21.89 35.47 19.00
C LEU A 74 -21.32 34.10 18.65
N ALA A 75 -20.77 33.39 19.64
CA ALA A 75 -20.49 31.97 19.46
C ALA A 75 -21.76 31.14 19.66
N ALA A 76 -21.80 29.96 19.05
CA ALA A 76 -22.82 28.96 19.30
C ALA A 76 -22.27 27.56 19.00
N GLY A 77 -22.45 26.61 19.92
CA GLY A 77 -21.80 25.32 19.79
C GLY A 77 -22.20 24.27 20.82
N SER A 78 -21.37 23.24 20.92
CA SER A 78 -21.42 22.22 21.98
C SER A 78 -20.07 22.00 22.68
N GLY A 79 -19.00 22.69 22.25
CA GLY A 79 -17.75 22.83 23.01
C GLY A 79 -17.64 24.22 23.61
N ASP A 80 -16.89 24.37 24.71
CA ASP A 80 -16.79 25.62 25.47
C ASP A 80 -15.75 26.57 24.84
N GLU A 81 -16.19 27.62 24.13
CA GLU A 81 -15.24 28.54 23.48
C GLU A 81 -14.33 29.30 24.46
N SER A 82 -14.64 29.37 25.75
CA SER A 82 -13.79 30.02 26.76
C SER A 82 -12.61 29.17 27.23
N ILE A 83 -12.61 27.90 26.85
CA ILE A 83 -11.54 26.92 27.10
C ILE A 83 -10.88 26.54 25.77
N SER A 84 -11.69 26.19 24.77
CA SER A 84 -11.24 25.64 23.49
C SER A 84 -10.71 26.69 22.49
N ILE A 85 -11.03 27.98 22.67
CA ILE A 85 -10.57 29.06 21.79
C ILE A 85 -9.69 30.05 22.58
N ALA A 86 -8.38 29.98 22.36
CA ALA A 86 -7.40 30.84 23.03
C ALA A 86 -7.57 32.32 22.66
N ALA A 87 -7.91 32.61 21.40
CA ALA A 87 -8.24 33.94 20.90
C ALA A 87 -9.11 33.88 19.62
N VAL A 88 -9.83 34.95 19.34
CA VAL A 88 -10.50 35.21 18.06
C VAL A 88 -9.88 36.47 17.46
N ILE A 89 -9.35 36.33 16.24
CA ILE A 89 -8.62 37.36 15.52
C ILE A 89 -9.48 37.86 14.36
N ILE A 90 -9.56 39.18 14.22
CA ILE A 90 -10.16 39.85 13.06
C ILE A 90 -9.00 40.38 12.22
N ALA A 91 -8.80 39.88 11.00
CA ALA A 91 -7.65 40.23 10.14
C ALA A 91 -8.08 40.66 8.74
N GLU A 92 -7.40 41.65 8.16
CA GLU A 92 -7.48 41.94 6.72
C GLU A 92 -6.59 40.96 5.96
N ASP A 93 -7.25 40.22 5.08
CA ASP A 93 -6.68 39.30 4.10
C ASP A 93 -6.10 40.11 2.93
N ARG A 94 -4.80 39.94 2.68
CA ARG A 94 -4.02 40.86 1.82
C ARG A 94 -3.59 40.30 0.48
N ASP A 95 -3.20 39.04 0.43
CA ASP A 95 -2.83 38.35 -0.81
C ASP A 95 -4.03 37.64 -1.47
N ARG A 96 -5.12 37.43 -0.72
CA ARG A 96 -6.42 36.89 -1.16
C ARG A 96 -6.43 35.40 -1.43
N ASP A 97 -5.64 34.62 -0.69
CA ASP A 97 -5.77 33.17 -0.68
C ASP A 97 -6.90 32.67 0.25
N GLY A 98 -7.22 33.41 1.32
CA GLY A 98 -8.28 33.10 2.30
C GLY A 98 -7.79 32.39 3.57
N ILE A 99 -6.48 32.16 3.70
CA ILE A 99 -5.82 31.47 4.81
C ILE A 99 -5.11 32.53 5.65
N TYR A 100 -5.24 32.45 6.98
CA TYR A 100 -4.60 33.44 7.84
C TYR A 100 -3.08 33.28 7.92
N SER A 101 -2.33 34.35 7.68
CA SER A 101 -0.88 34.38 7.95
C SER A 101 -0.46 35.64 8.70
N GLU A 102 0.12 35.47 9.90
CA GLU A 102 0.79 36.55 10.66
C GLU A 102 1.81 37.35 9.84
N SER A 103 2.36 36.73 8.77
CA SER A 103 3.42 37.32 7.93
C SER A 103 2.93 38.11 6.72
N MET A 104 1.69 37.88 6.27
CA MET A 104 1.12 38.46 5.04
C MET A 104 -0.04 39.42 5.38
N ASP A 105 -0.88 39.05 6.34
CA ASP A 105 -2.11 39.74 6.70
C ASP A 105 -1.91 40.91 7.69
N ALA A 106 -2.99 41.65 7.94
CA ALA A 106 -3.00 42.66 8.99
C ALA A 106 -4.15 42.46 9.97
N VAL A 107 -3.81 42.06 11.19
CA VAL A 107 -4.74 42.08 12.34
C VAL A 107 -5.37 43.47 12.51
N TRP A 108 -6.68 43.47 12.78
CA TRP A 108 -7.49 44.63 13.12
C TRP A 108 -7.80 44.68 14.61
N ALA A 109 -8.16 43.53 15.19
CA ALA A 109 -8.42 43.35 16.61
C ALA A 109 -8.24 41.87 16.98
N THR A 110 -8.05 41.61 18.27
CA THR A 110 -8.06 40.26 18.87
C THR A 110 -8.69 40.35 20.26
N ASP A 111 -9.46 39.33 20.63
CA ASP A 111 -10.14 39.18 21.92
C ASP A 111 -10.41 37.68 22.16
N ARG A 112 -11.02 37.28 23.28
CA ARG A 112 -11.32 35.86 23.56
C ARG A 112 -12.61 35.66 24.36
N TYR A 113 -13.28 34.54 24.14
CA TYR A 113 -14.47 34.20 24.91
C TYR A 113 -14.13 34.00 26.40
N THR A 114 -15.07 34.33 27.27
CA THR A 114 -14.91 34.26 28.74
C THR A 114 -15.97 33.39 29.43
N PHE A 115 -16.87 32.82 28.63
CA PHE A 115 -17.82 31.76 28.95
C PHE A 115 -18.30 31.12 27.64
N ASP A 116 -18.66 29.85 27.71
CA ASP A 116 -19.37 29.04 26.69
C ASP A 116 -20.55 29.79 26.01
N ASN A 117 -20.72 29.59 24.70
CA ASN A 117 -21.75 30.24 23.86
C ASN A 117 -21.72 31.78 24.00
N GLY A 118 -20.51 32.34 24.09
CA GLY A 118 -20.26 33.72 24.50
C GLY A 118 -20.50 34.81 23.45
N THR A 119 -20.29 36.07 23.85
CA THR A 119 -20.34 37.26 22.96
C THR A 119 -19.02 38.00 22.98
N LEU A 120 -18.49 38.32 21.79
CA LEU A 120 -17.33 39.21 21.61
C LEU A 120 -17.75 40.54 21.00
N PHE A 121 -17.11 41.62 21.45
CA PHE A 121 -17.28 42.97 20.93
C PHE A 121 -15.91 43.57 20.63
N PHE A 122 -15.55 43.58 19.34
CA PHE A 122 -14.28 44.14 18.89
C PHE A 122 -14.42 45.65 18.66
N PRO A 123 -13.73 46.52 19.42
CA PRO A 123 -13.57 47.91 19.06
C PRO A 123 -12.59 48.01 17.88
N ILE A 124 -13.07 48.47 16.73
CA ILE A 124 -12.28 48.57 15.50
C ILE A 124 -11.98 50.06 15.24
N ASN A 125 -10.78 50.33 14.71
CA ASN A 125 -10.37 51.66 14.27
C ASN A 125 -9.69 51.56 12.90
N LYS A 126 -10.48 51.23 11.87
CA LYS A 126 -10.01 50.99 10.50
C LYS A 126 -10.84 51.82 9.54
N ARG A 127 -10.16 52.57 8.66
CA ARG A 127 -10.79 53.38 7.62
C ARG A 127 -10.76 52.65 6.29
N LEU A 128 -11.91 52.50 5.67
CA LEU A 128 -12.07 52.02 4.31
C LEU A 128 -12.37 53.22 3.40
N ALA A 129 -11.78 53.25 2.20
CA ALA A 129 -11.94 54.35 1.27
C ALA A 129 -13.28 54.29 0.52
N ALA A 130 -13.81 55.43 0.10
CA ALA A 130 -14.99 55.51 -0.77
C ALA A 130 -14.86 54.58 -2.01
N GLY A 131 -15.83 53.70 -2.24
CA GLY A 131 -15.84 52.76 -3.38
C GLY A 131 -14.79 51.65 -3.32
N SER A 132 -14.16 51.40 -2.17
CA SER A 132 -13.19 50.30 -2.00
C SER A 132 -13.84 49.03 -1.43
N SER A 133 -13.19 47.88 -1.67
CA SER A 133 -13.50 46.60 -1.02
C SER A 133 -12.25 46.05 -0.33
N THR A 134 -12.39 45.57 0.90
CA THR A 134 -11.37 44.80 1.62
C THR A 134 -11.90 43.38 1.94
N HIS A 135 -10.99 42.43 2.13
CA HIS A 135 -11.29 41.08 2.56
C HIS A 135 -10.94 40.95 4.05
N LEU A 136 -11.82 40.32 4.81
CA LEU A 136 -11.72 40.20 6.26
C LEU A 136 -11.89 38.74 6.67
N LEU A 137 -10.88 38.18 7.33
CA LEU A 137 -10.94 36.88 7.98
C LEU A 137 -11.37 37.04 9.44
N ILE A 138 -12.25 36.15 9.87
CA ILE A 138 -12.47 35.83 11.28
C ILE A 138 -11.76 34.50 11.54
N VAL A 139 -10.77 34.53 12.43
CA VAL A 139 -9.85 33.41 12.66
C VAL A 139 -9.96 32.98 14.12
N TYR A 140 -10.14 31.70 14.38
CA TYR A 140 -10.05 31.14 15.72
C TYR A 140 -8.63 30.62 15.95
N GLN A 141 -8.00 31.08 17.03
CA GLN A 141 -6.79 30.49 17.58
C GLN A 141 -7.20 29.44 18.61
N LEU A 142 -6.83 28.19 18.38
CA LEU A 142 -7.22 27.06 19.22
C LEU A 142 -6.49 27.09 20.57
N GLY A 143 -7.24 26.83 21.65
CA GLY A 143 -6.72 26.39 22.94
C GLY A 143 -6.63 24.87 22.94
N GLY A 144 -5.62 24.29 23.58
CA GLY A 144 -5.35 22.84 23.53
C GLY A 144 -6.31 21.94 24.32
N ASP A 145 -7.42 22.49 24.82
CA ASP A 145 -8.39 21.82 25.69
C ASP A 145 -9.78 21.83 25.01
N PHE A 146 -10.03 20.83 24.16
CA PHE A 146 -11.31 20.52 23.51
C PHE A 146 -11.51 18.99 23.40
N HIS A 147 -12.73 18.55 23.13
CA HIS A 147 -13.07 17.11 23.02
C HIS A 147 -13.52 16.73 21.60
N ASP A 148 -13.36 15.44 21.27
CA ASP A 148 -13.84 14.88 20.01
C ASP A 148 -15.36 14.98 19.88
N GLY A 149 -15.82 15.41 18.70
CA GLY A 149 -17.23 15.63 18.40
C GLY A 149 -17.83 16.92 18.96
N GLU A 150 -17.07 17.77 19.65
CA GLU A 150 -17.52 19.12 20.01
C GLU A 150 -17.77 19.96 18.75
N THR A 151 -18.71 20.91 18.82
CA THR A 151 -19.10 21.71 17.67
C THR A 151 -18.99 23.20 17.96
N PHE A 152 -18.58 23.96 16.94
CA PHE A 152 -18.33 25.40 17.03
C PHE A 152 -18.91 26.10 15.80
N SER A 153 -19.56 27.24 16.03
CA SER A 153 -20.03 28.14 14.97
C SER A 153 -20.05 29.58 15.47
N LEU A 154 -20.06 30.53 14.55
CA LEU A 154 -20.22 31.95 14.89
C LEU A 154 -21.38 32.57 14.12
N SER A 155 -21.97 33.59 14.71
CA SER A 155 -22.90 34.48 14.02
C SER A 155 -22.54 35.94 14.27
N MET A 156 -22.75 36.78 13.25
CA MET A 156 -22.55 38.22 13.34
C MET A 156 -23.89 38.89 13.08
N SER A 157 -24.35 39.66 14.07
CA SER A 157 -25.61 40.41 14.00
C SER A 157 -25.41 41.90 13.77
N ASN A 158 -24.19 42.42 14.03
CA ASN A 158 -23.91 43.85 14.00
C ASN A 158 -22.43 44.16 13.68
N ILE A 159 -22.20 45.03 12.69
CA ILE A 159 -20.99 45.85 12.56
C ILE A 159 -21.44 47.31 12.65
N THR A 160 -20.80 48.08 13.51
CA THR A 160 -20.97 49.54 13.52
C THR A 160 -19.91 50.17 12.62
N ALA A 161 -20.33 50.93 11.63
CA ALA A 161 -19.46 51.73 10.77
C ALA A 161 -20.04 53.14 10.56
N GLU A 162 -19.20 54.12 10.29
CA GLU A 162 -19.56 55.55 10.32
C GLU A 162 -18.90 56.33 9.16
N GLY A 163 -19.69 57.11 8.42
CA GLY A 163 -19.19 58.01 7.37
C GLY A 163 -18.27 59.09 7.94
N VAL A 164 -17.06 59.20 7.41
CA VAL A 164 -15.97 60.04 7.97
C VAL A 164 -16.34 61.52 7.94
N LEU A 165 -17.07 61.99 6.93
CA LEU A 165 -17.51 63.38 6.79
C LEU A 165 -18.94 63.57 7.32
N SER A 166 -19.86 62.66 7.02
CA SER A 166 -21.28 62.82 7.36
C SER A 166 -21.66 62.48 8.79
N LYS A 167 -20.82 61.70 9.50
CA LYS A 167 -21.09 61.19 10.86
C LYS A 167 -22.38 60.38 10.97
N LYS A 168 -22.79 59.75 9.87
CA LYS A 168 -23.93 58.82 9.79
C LYS A 168 -23.46 57.38 9.96
N ILE A 169 -24.29 56.57 10.62
CA ILE A 169 -24.08 55.13 10.75
C ILE A 169 -24.41 54.43 9.43
N ALA A 170 -23.61 53.42 9.08
CA ALA A 170 -23.80 52.53 7.93
C ALA A 170 -25.08 51.67 8.04
N HIS A 171 -25.55 51.13 6.92
CA HIS A 171 -26.66 50.16 6.90
C HIS A 171 -26.23 48.91 6.14
N ILE A 172 -26.01 47.82 6.87
CA ILE A 172 -25.38 46.62 6.34
C ILE A 172 -26.45 45.67 5.83
N SER A 173 -26.56 45.54 4.51
CA SER A 173 -27.64 44.84 3.81
C SER A 173 -27.57 43.31 3.89
N THR A 174 -26.46 42.74 4.36
CA THR A 174 -26.21 41.28 4.46
C THR A 174 -26.05 40.78 5.91
N LEU A 175 -26.70 41.42 6.89
CA LEU A 175 -26.73 40.93 8.28
C LEU A 175 -28.15 40.52 8.71
N PRO A 176 -28.28 39.52 9.62
CA PRO A 176 -27.21 38.72 10.22
C PRO A 176 -26.61 37.68 9.26
N PHE A 177 -25.41 37.19 9.55
CA PHE A 177 -24.85 35.97 8.96
C PHE A 177 -24.46 34.97 10.06
N THR A 178 -24.37 33.69 9.69
CA THR A 178 -23.84 32.59 10.51
C THR A 178 -22.85 31.80 9.67
N SER A 179 -21.74 31.34 10.26
CA SER A 179 -20.81 30.40 9.62
C SER A 179 -21.46 29.01 9.44
N HIS A 180 -20.76 28.09 8.80
CA HIS A 180 -21.02 26.67 9.03
C HIS A 180 -20.69 26.28 10.48
N THR A 181 -21.34 25.21 10.95
CA THR A 181 -20.93 24.53 12.18
C THR A 181 -19.76 23.62 11.85
N LEU A 182 -18.60 23.92 12.43
CA LEU A 182 -17.44 23.06 12.38
C LEU A 182 -17.51 22.07 13.54
N THR A 183 -16.95 20.88 13.35
CA THR A 183 -16.84 19.85 14.38
C THR A 183 -15.37 19.66 14.71
N ALA A 184 -15.01 19.76 15.97
CA ALA A 184 -13.72 19.30 16.47
C ALA A 184 -13.64 17.80 16.28
N LEU A 185 -12.72 17.37 15.43
CA LEU A 185 -12.29 15.98 15.36
C LEU A 185 -10.92 15.93 16.00
N THR A 186 -10.75 15.14 17.06
CA THR A 186 -9.38 14.78 17.45
C THR A 186 -8.77 14.02 16.28
N GLU A 187 -7.51 14.30 15.91
CA GLU A 187 -6.80 13.37 15.03
C GLU A 187 -6.90 11.96 15.61
N GLU A 188 -7.02 10.95 14.73
CA GLU A 188 -6.73 9.58 15.16
C GLU A 188 -5.30 9.61 15.75
N PRO A 189 -5.13 9.29 17.05
CA PRO A 189 -3.89 9.60 17.76
C PRO A 189 -2.69 9.00 17.03
N THR A 190 -1.73 9.84 16.69
CA THR A 190 -0.69 9.47 15.72
C THR A 190 0.15 8.30 16.23
N CYS A 191 0.43 7.38 15.30
CA CYS A 191 1.17 6.15 15.58
C CYS A 191 2.53 6.47 16.21
N SER A 192 2.76 5.95 17.41
CA SER A 192 3.89 6.38 18.24
C SER A 192 4.29 5.30 19.25
N GLY A 193 5.31 5.56 20.05
CA GLY A 193 5.80 4.66 21.10
C GLY A 193 7.14 3.98 20.78
N PRO A 194 7.84 3.44 21.80
CA PRO A 194 9.14 2.80 21.63
C PRO A 194 9.01 1.45 20.90
N LEU A 195 9.28 1.46 19.59
CA LEU A 195 9.36 0.25 18.77
C LEU A 195 10.37 -0.75 19.36
N THR A 196 9.91 -1.96 19.70
CA THR A 196 10.75 -3.07 20.19
C THR A 196 10.60 -4.30 19.32
N LEU A 197 11.68 -5.05 19.10
CA LEU A 197 11.68 -6.31 18.34
C LEU A 197 12.26 -7.46 19.19
N THR A 198 11.41 -8.45 19.48
CA THR A 198 11.79 -9.70 20.15
C THR A 198 11.76 -10.85 19.16
N ILE A 199 12.79 -11.70 19.15
CA ILE A 199 12.88 -12.89 18.28
C ILE A 199 12.96 -14.13 19.17
N THR A 200 11.97 -15.01 19.05
CA THR A 200 11.78 -16.15 19.96
C THR A 200 11.58 -17.44 19.17
N PRO A 201 12.29 -18.55 19.50
CA PRO A 201 13.45 -18.61 20.41
C PRO A 201 14.71 -17.97 19.83
N SER A 202 15.61 -17.52 20.71
CA SER A 202 16.98 -17.12 20.40
C SER A 202 17.83 -17.48 21.65
N PRO A 203 18.85 -18.37 21.55
CA PRO A 203 19.30 -19.08 20.35
C PRO A 203 18.26 -20.05 19.75
N ILE A 204 18.47 -20.40 18.48
CA ILE A 204 17.70 -21.39 17.73
C ILE A 204 18.62 -22.19 16.81
N GLN A 205 18.29 -23.44 16.54
CA GLN A 205 18.98 -24.26 15.56
C GLN A 205 18.68 -23.79 14.12
N SER A 206 19.62 -24.01 13.20
CA SER A 206 19.44 -23.74 11.77
C SER A 206 18.13 -24.34 11.22
N ALA A 207 17.38 -23.54 10.44
CA ALA A 207 16.05 -23.86 9.92
C ALA A 207 14.97 -24.24 10.97
N GLY A 208 15.13 -23.83 12.24
CA GLY A 208 14.06 -23.86 13.23
C GLY A 208 12.97 -22.80 12.97
N HIS A 209 11.77 -22.99 13.52
CA HIS A 209 10.73 -21.97 13.51
C HIS A 209 11.07 -20.84 14.49
N ILE A 210 10.76 -19.60 14.11
CA ILE A 210 10.89 -18.40 14.95
C ILE A 210 9.65 -17.52 14.84
N THR A 211 9.15 -17.07 15.99
CA THR A 211 8.22 -15.95 16.08
C THR A 211 9.03 -14.67 16.19
N MET A 212 8.72 -13.66 15.37
CA MET A 212 9.26 -12.32 15.50
C MET A 212 8.13 -11.41 15.96
N GLN A 213 8.23 -10.87 17.17
CA GLN A 213 7.22 -10.03 17.78
C GLN A 213 7.71 -8.58 17.88
N VAL A 214 6.91 -7.66 17.36
CA VAL A 214 7.07 -6.22 17.49
C VAL A 214 6.07 -5.72 18.53
N SER A 215 6.51 -4.82 19.40
CA SER A 215 5.71 -4.32 20.54
C SER A 215 6.14 -2.91 20.96
N GLY A 216 5.38 -2.29 21.86
CA GLY A 216 5.69 -0.96 22.41
C GLY A 216 5.16 0.19 21.55
N LEU A 217 4.26 -0.11 20.62
CA LEU A 217 3.55 0.89 19.84
C LEU A 217 2.22 1.26 20.52
N GLU A 218 1.76 2.48 20.27
CA GLU A 218 0.47 3.00 20.68
C GLU A 218 -0.25 3.58 19.45
N HIS A 219 -1.55 3.35 19.36
CA HIS A 219 -2.45 3.83 18.29
C HIS A 219 -2.14 3.43 16.84
N CYS A 220 -1.03 2.75 16.57
CA CYS A 220 -0.61 2.25 15.25
C CYS A 220 -1.49 1.16 14.59
N THR A 221 -2.75 0.94 15.00
CA THR A 221 -3.57 -0.16 14.47
C THR A 221 -3.77 -0.01 12.96
N GLY A 222 -3.41 -1.04 12.19
CA GLY A 222 -3.46 -1.01 10.73
C GLY A 222 -2.14 -0.63 10.03
N LYS A 223 -1.16 -0.06 10.74
CA LYS A 223 0.18 0.23 10.19
C LYS A 223 0.89 -1.07 9.78
N GLY A 224 1.59 -1.02 8.64
CA GLY A 224 2.39 -2.13 8.13
C GLY A 224 3.80 -2.09 8.68
N ILE A 225 4.23 -3.14 9.38
CA ILE A 225 5.59 -3.27 9.92
C ILE A 225 6.35 -4.31 9.10
N ALA A 226 7.46 -3.89 8.50
CA ALA A 226 8.38 -4.77 7.79
C ALA A 226 9.51 -5.23 8.72
N ILE A 227 9.86 -6.52 8.67
CA ILE A 227 11.08 -7.03 9.29
C ILE A 227 12.05 -7.43 8.20
N ILE A 228 13.23 -6.80 8.19
CA ILE A 228 14.24 -6.89 7.12
C ILE A 228 15.58 -7.32 7.74
N GLN A 229 16.36 -8.14 7.03
CA GLN A 229 17.67 -8.56 7.52
C GLN A 229 18.68 -7.41 7.42
N HIS A 230 19.51 -7.23 8.45
CA HIS A 230 20.51 -6.16 8.66
C HIS A 230 19.96 -4.75 8.93
N SER A 231 19.13 -4.18 8.06
CA SER A 231 18.60 -2.81 8.19
C SER A 231 17.30 -2.64 7.40
N CYS A 232 16.66 -1.47 7.47
CA CYS A 232 15.42 -1.17 6.71
C CYS A 232 15.60 -0.99 5.20
N ILE A 233 16.69 -1.51 4.62
CA ILE A 233 16.98 -1.45 3.18
C ILE A 233 17.26 -2.87 2.69
N GLY A 234 16.26 -3.51 2.07
CA GLY A 234 16.45 -4.84 1.49
C GLY A 234 15.17 -5.63 1.26
N GLY A 235 15.32 -6.95 1.15
CA GLY A 235 14.20 -7.88 1.02
C GLY A 235 13.53 -8.14 2.36
N VAL A 236 12.23 -7.87 2.44
CA VAL A 236 11.37 -8.19 3.58
C VAL A 236 11.44 -9.69 3.89
N PHE A 237 11.87 -10.02 5.11
CA PHE A 237 11.93 -11.39 5.64
C PHE A 237 10.53 -11.85 6.04
N CYS A 238 9.82 -11.01 6.78
CA CYS A 238 8.39 -11.10 7.04
C CYS A 238 7.81 -9.70 7.24
N ALA A 239 6.48 -9.57 7.22
CA ALA A 239 5.79 -8.36 7.63
C ALA A 239 4.55 -8.74 8.45
N CYS A 240 4.10 -7.82 9.30
CA CYS A 240 2.83 -7.93 10.01
C CYS A 240 2.13 -6.57 10.10
N THR A 241 0.82 -6.59 10.31
CA THR A 241 0.01 -5.38 10.51
C THR A 241 -0.22 -5.19 12.00
N ALA A 242 0.00 -3.98 12.51
CA ALA A 242 -0.14 -3.68 13.93
C ALA A 242 -1.59 -3.76 14.42
N ILE A 243 -1.78 -4.36 15.59
CA ILE A 243 -3.05 -4.56 16.31
C ILE A 243 -2.74 -4.49 17.81
N GLU A 244 -3.49 -3.69 18.58
CA GLU A 244 -3.39 -3.65 20.07
C GLU A 244 -1.95 -3.51 20.62
N GLY A 245 -1.15 -2.63 20.00
CA GLY A 245 0.16 -2.19 20.50
C GLY A 245 1.39 -2.92 19.94
N GLY A 246 1.20 -3.76 18.92
CA GLY A 246 2.29 -4.44 18.23
C GLY A 246 1.81 -5.38 17.11
N CYS A 247 2.66 -6.28 16.65
CA CYS A 247 2.24 -7.43 15.85
C CYS A 247 3.28 -8.56 15.92
N SER A 248 2.96 -9.73 15.38
CA SER A 248 3.94 -10.81 15.21
C SER A 248 3.90 -11.42 13.81
N CYS A 249 5.03 -11.99 13.40
CA CYS A 249 5.16 -12.82 12.22
C CYS A 249 5.79 -14.16 12.59
N GLU A 250 5.53 -15.18 11.76
CA GLU A 250 6.22 -16.46 11.82
C GLU A 250 7.26 -16.55 10.69
N GLY A 251 8.44 -17.07 11.01
CA GLY A 251 9.56 -17.24 10.08
C GLY A 251 10.33 -18.54 10.31
N ILE A 252 11.29 -18.80 9.43
CA ILE A 252 12.23 -19.92 9.54
C ILE A 252 13.64 -19.34 9.70
N ALA A 253 14.34 -19.73 10.76
CA ALA A 253 15.70 -19.31 11.04
C ALA A 253 16.62 -19.66 9.86
N PRO A 254 17.53 -18.76 9.44
CA PRO A 254 18.47 -19.02 8.35
C PRO A 254 19.30 -20.31 8.53
N ALA A 255 19.79 -20.87 7.42
CA ALA A 255 20.42 -22.20 7.42
C ALA A 255 21.90 -22.22 7.88
N GLN A 256 22.63 -21.09 7.83
CA GLN A 256 24.02 -21.04 8.27
C GLN A 256 24.10 -20.68 9.78
N PRO A 257 24.88 -21.39 10.59
CA PRO A 257 25.07 -21.03 11.99
C PRO A 257 25.93 -19.76 12.12
N LYS A 258 25.33 -18.70 12.69
CA LYS A 258 25.94 -17.41 13.07
C LYS A 258 24.88 -16.51 13.72
N THR A 259 25.32 -15.40 14.32
CA THR A 259 24.41 -14.31 14.69
C THR A 259 23.92 -13.57 13.44
N TYR A 260 22.61 -13.38 13.34
CA TYR A 260 21.95 -12.53 12.37
C TYR A 260 21.37 -11.29 13.06
N THR A 261 21.42 -10.15 12.39
CA THR A 261 20.69 -8.93 12.80
C THR A 261 19.46 -8.79 11.92
N PHE A 262 18.32 -8.44 12.54
CA PHE A 262 17.10 -8.04 11.86
C PHE A 262 16.70 -6.66 12.36
N ALA A 263 16.18 -5.82 11.46
CA ALA A 263 15.52 -4.57 11.80
C ALA A 263 14.00 -4.77 11.67
N ALA A 264 13.23 -4.34 12.67
CA ALA A 264 11.83 -3.99 12.45
C ALA A 264 11.78 -2.53 12.01
N CYS A 265 10.89 -2.24 11.07
CA CYS A 265 10.79 -0.97 10.35
C CYS A 265 9.30 -0.63 10.23
N ALA A 266 8.89 0.50 10.78
CA ALA A 266 7.52 0.98 10.77
C ALA A 266 7.52 2.47 10.47
N ASP A 267 6.85 2.86 9.40
CA ASP A 267 6.53 4.25 9.08
C ASP A 267 5.48 4.71 10.10
N LEU A 268 5.92 5.50 11.08
CA LEU A 268 5.08 5.99 12.18
C LEU A 268 4.38 7.29 11.78
N ASN A 269 5.07 8.16 11.04
CA ASN A 269 4.68 9.55 10.75
C ASN A 269 3.92 9.77 9.40
N ASP A 270 3.81 8.74 8.56
CA ASP A 270 3.27 8.75 7.18
C ASP A 270 4.05 9.63 6.16
N ASP A 271 5.36 9.82 6.36
CA ASP A 271 6.26 10.50 5.39
C ASP A 271 6.83 9.58 4.28
N LEU A 272 6.62 8.26 4.43
CA LEU A 272 7.02 7.19 3.52
C LEU A 272 8.51 6.75 3.57
N ASP A 273 9.26 7.03 4.65
CA ASP A 273 10.52 6.32 4.95
C ASP A 273 10.55 5.54 6.29
N TYR A 274 11.73 5.28 6.85
CA TYR A 274 11.99 4.48 8.07
C TYR A 274 13.26 4.94 8.83
N PHE A 275 13.82 6.10 8.47
CA PHE A 275 15.12 6.58 8.94
C PHE A 275 15.02 7.49 10.16
N ASP A 276 13.81 7.84 10.58
CA ASP A 276 13.58 8.74 11.70
C ASP A 276 13.76 8.06 13.07
N ASN A 277 13.98 8.86 14.11
CA ASN A 277 14.44 8.38 15.42
C ASN A 277 13.33 7.68 16.24
N GLY A 278 13.10 6.40 15.94
CA GLY A 278 12.14 5.52 16.62
C GLY A 278 11.45 4.52 15.68
N GLU A 279 11.49 4.81 14.38
CA GLU A 279 10.84 4.03 13.32
C GLU A 279 11.53 2.71 12.99
N SER A 280 12.78 2.55 13.42
CA SER A 280 13.52 1.30 13.27
C SER A 280 14.24 0.87 14.55
N VAL A 281 14.18 -0.44 14.80
CA VAL A 281 14.85 -1.09 15.94
C VAL A 281 15.49 -2.40 15.48
N THR A 282 16.73 -2.65 15.90
CA THR A 282 17.44 -3.89 15.56
C THR A 282 17.44 -4.89 16.71
N SER A 283 17.27 -6.16 16.37
CA SER A 283 17.37 -7.30 17.30
C SER A 283 18.22 -8.41 16.68
N THR A 284 18.77 -9.30 17.50
CA THR A 284 19.71 -10.35 17.05
C THR A 284 19.19 -11.75 17.31
N LEU A 285 19.31 -12.59 16.28
CA LEU A 285 19.05 -14.01 16.33
C LEU A 285 20.37 -14.76 16.34
N LEU A 286 20.66 -15.48 17.42
CA LEU A 286 21.76 -16.44 17.43
C LEU A 286 21.27 -17.74 16.79
N VAL A 287 21.65 -17.97 15.53
CA VAL A 287 21.45 -19.27 14.88
C VAL A 287 22.64 -20.15 15.24
N GLU A 288 22.39 -21.17 16.06
CA GLU A 288 23.38 -22.18 16.41
C GLU A 288 23.39 -23.31 15.38
N GLU A 289 24.52 -24.01 15.30
CA GLU A 289 24.61 -25.24 14.54
C GLU A 289 23.69 -26.29 15.15
N ARG A 290 23.08 -27.16 14.35
CA ARG A 290 22.07 -28.12 14.83
C ARG A 290 22.74 -29.28 15.57
N THR A 291 23.19 -29.01 16.79
CA THR A 291 23.88 -29.94 17.70
C THR A 291 23.05 -31.17 18.11
N ASP A 292 21.72 -31.12 17.95
CA ASP A 292 20.82 -32.27 18.10
C ASP A 292 20.91 -33.26 16.92
N ILE A 293 21.65 -32.94 15.85
CA ILE A 293 22.18 -33.94 14.93
C ILE A 293 23.53 -34.42 15.51
N PRO A 294 23.61 -35.62 16.13
CA PRO A 294 24.91 -36.26 16.32
C PRO A 294 25.55 -36.50 14.95
N GLU A 295 26.89 -36.44 14.88
CA GLU A 295 27.69 -36.77 13.69
C GLU A 295 27.06 -37.96 12.94
N PRO A 296 26.61 -37.78 11.69
CA PRO A 296 25.41 -38.45 11.20
C PRO A 296 25.54 -39.97 11.24
N PRO A 297 24.81 -40.67 12.14
CA PRO A 297 24.72 -42.11 12.05
C PRO A 297 24.02 -42.44 10.72
N LEU A 298 24.71 -43.21 9.87
CA LEU A 298 24.11 -43.82 8.69
C LEU A 298 22.80 -44.50 9.10
N SER A 299 21.69 -44.08 8.48
CA SER A 299 20.29 -44.37 8.88
C SER A 299 19.77 -43.67 10.15
N SER A 300 19.09 -42.53 9.96
CA SER A 300 17.61 -42.49 10.02
C SER A 300 17.12 -41.17 9.37
N LEU A 301 16.23 -41.17 8.39
CA LEU A 301 14.97 -41.91 8.33
C LEU A 301 14.69 -42.40 6.90
N ALA A 302 15.45 -43.41 6.44
CA ALA A 302 15.13 -44.13 5.22
C ALA A 302 13.71 -44.72 5.33
N PHE A 303 12.89 -44.52 4.29
CA PHE A 303 11.50 -44.97 4.29
C PHE A 303 11.42 -46.47 4.62
N THR A 304 10.51 -46.88 5.50
CA THR A 304 10.59 -48.22 6.13
C THR A 304 10.52 -49.39 5.14
N ASP A 305 9.96 -49.12 3.96
CA ASP A 305 9.72 -49.93 2.78
C ASP A 305 10.79 -49.83 1.67
N ILE A 306 11.75 -48.88 1.74
CA ILE A 306 12.84 -48.77 0.73
C ILE A 306 14.06 -49.64 1.08
N ARG A 307 14.16 -50.15 2.31
CA ARG A 307 15.34 -50.88 2.79
C ARG A 307 15.52 -52.21 2.08
N GLY A 308 16.67 -52.40 1.44
CA GLY A 308 16.97 -53.54 0.56
C GLY A 308 16.34 -53.43 -0.83
N HIS A 309 15.73 -52.30 -1.18
CA HIS A 309 15.18 -52.05 -2.51
C HIS A 309 16.29 -51.58 -3.47
N TRP A 310 16.21 -51.96 -4.75
CA TRP A 310 17.24 -51.65 -5.76
C TRP A 310 17.42 -50.14 -6.06
N ALA A 311 16.54 -49.30 -5.53
CA ALA A 311 16.58 -47.84 -5.64
C ALA A 311 16.91 -47.12 -4.32
N GLU A 312 17.29 -47.86 -3.25
CA GLU A 312 17.55 -47.31 -1.91
C GLU A 312 18.52 -46.12 -1.93
N ASP A 313 19.72 -46.28 -2.50
CA ASP A 313 20.74 -45.23 -2.59
C ASP A 313 20.22 -43.98 -3.34
N ALA A 314 19.48 -44.19 -4.42
CA ALA A 314 18.93 -43.11 -5.23
C ALA A 314 17.81 -42.35 -4.50
N VAL A 315 16.94 -43.06 -3.77
CA VAL A 315 15.89 -42.46 -2.96
C VAL A 315 16.49 -41.73 -1.76
N ALA A 316 17.53 -42.28 -1.12
CA ALA A 316 18.24 -41.64 -0.02
C ALA A 316 18.90 -40.31 -0.45
N LEU A 317 19.63 -40.30 -1.58
CA LEU A 317 20.23 -39.07 -2.12
C LEU A 317 19.19 -37.99 -2.46
N LEU A 318 18.03 -38.38 -3.03
CA LEU A 318 16.96 -37.43 -3.31
C LEU A 318 16.21 -36.98 -2.06
N GLN A 319 16.18 -37.80 -1.00
CA GLN A 319 15.61 -37.43 0.30
C GLN A 319 16.51 -36.43 1.02
N GLU A 320 17.83 -36.66 1.02
CA GLU A 320 18.86 -35.72 1.51
C GLU A 320 18.77 -34.37 0.81
N ARG A 321 18.62 -34.36 -0.52
CA ARG A 321 18.42 -33.15 -1.34
C ARG A 321 16.98 -32.57 -1.26
N GLY A 322 16.09 -33.12 -0.44
CA GLY A 322 14.70 -32.65 -0.27
C GLY A 322 13.76 -32.87 -1.47
N ILE A 323 14.24 -33.49 -2.54
CA ILE A 323 13.54 -33.77 -3.80
C ILE A 323 12.51 -34.90 -3.61
N ALA A 324 12.94 -36.01 -2.99
CA ALA A 324 12.09 -37.17 -2.70
C ALA A 324 11.44 -37.03 -1.32
N GLN A 325 10.11 -37.07 -1.30
CA GLN A 325 9.32 -36.94 -0.08
C GLN A 325 8.34 -38.13 0.01
N GLY A 326 8.24 -38.71 1.20
CA GLY A 326 7.38 -39.87 1.46
C GLY A 326 5.90 -39.50 1.49
N LYS A 327 5.06 -40.54 1.50
CA LYS A 327 3.63 -40.42 1.75
C LYS A 327 3.38 -40.15 3.24
N LYS A 328 2.18 -39.66 3.60
CA LYS A 328 1.80 -39.25 4.98
C LYS A 328 1.97 -40.34 6.06
N ASN A 329 2.18 -41.59 5.67
CA ASN A 329 2.42 -42.75 6.53
C ASN A 329 3.92 -43.10 6.72
N GLY A 330 4.85 -42.29 6.22
CA GLY A 330 6.30 -42.53 6.35
C GLY A 330 6.87 -43.57 5.38
N GLN A 331 6.13 -43.95 4.35
CA GLN A 331 6.56 -44.87 3.29
C GLN A 331 6.96 -44.12 2.01
N PHE A 332 7.87 -44.68 1.21
CA PHE A 332 8.18 -44.15 -0.11
C PHE A 332 7.18 -44.63 -1.16
N ASP A 333 6.71 -45.87 -1.02
CA ASP A 333 5.96 -46.65 -2.00
C ASP A 333 6.69 -46.75 -3.35
N PRO A 334 7.84 -47.48 -3.40
CA PRO A 334 8.76 -47.48 -4.53
C PRO A 334 8.16 -48.02 -5.83
N ASP A 335 7.38 -49.10 -5.75
CA ASP A 335 6.84 -49.80 -6.90
C ASP A 335 5.47 -49.26 -7.35
N ALA A 336 4.85 -48.36 -6.57
CA ALA A 336 3.64 -47.68 -7.01
C ALA A 336 3.91 -46.79 -8.24
N PRO A 337 2.97 -46.75 -9.21
CA PRO A 337 2.97 -45.77 -10.29
C PRO A 337 3.01 -44.33 -9.77
N ILE A 338 3.87 -43.50 -10.36
CA ILE A 338 3.98 -42.08 -10.01
C ILE A 338 2.86 -41.25 -10.63
N ALA A 339 2.26 -40.36 -9.85
CA ALA A 339 1.27 -39.41 -10.36
C ALA A 339 1.92 -38.21 -11.05
N ARG A 340 1.25 -37.63 -12.04
CA ARG A 340 1.82 -36.55 -12.88
C ARG A 340 2.18 -35.29 -12.09
N ALA A 341 1.43 -35.00 -11.02
CA ALA A 341 1.77 -33.96 -10.04
C ALA A 341 3.06 -34.25 -9.25
N GLU A 342 3.26 -35.50 -8.81
CA GLU A 342 4.45 -35.92 -8.04
C GLU A 342 5.71 -35.83 -8.90
N LEU A 343 5.67 -36.39 -10.11
CA LEU A 343 6.76 -36.27 -11.08
C LEU A 343 7.09 -34.81 -11.39
N THR A 344 6.09 -33.96 -11.60
CA THR A 344 6.30 -32.53 -11.87
C THR A 344 7.00 -31.85 -10.71
N LYS A 345 6.58 -32.11 -9.45
CA LYS A 345 7.26 -31.59 -8.26
C LYS A 345 8.71 -32.08 -8.18
N MET A 346 8.96 -33.38 -8.31
CA MET A 346 10.31 -33.95 -8.21
C MET A 346 11.25 -33.41 -9.30
N ALA A 347 10.80 -33.34 -10.56
CA ALA A 347 11.58 -32.79 -11.65
C ALA A 347 11.92 -31.30 -11.43
N MET A 348 10.94 -30.51 -10.99
CA MET A 348 11.10 -29.07 -10.75
C MET A 348 11.97 -28.76 -9.52
N LEU A 349 11.99 -29.64 -8.50
CA LEU A 349 12.92 -29.55 -7.38
C LEU A 349 14.35 -29.96 -7.77
N ALA A 350 14.50 -30.95 -8.65
CA ALA A 350 15.81 -31.48 -9.04
C ALA A 350 16.59 -30.58 -10.01
N PHE A 351 15.93 -29.82 -10.88
CA PHE A 351 16.60 -29.14 -12.00
C PHE A 351 16.19 -27.68 -12.25
N ARG A 352 15.39 -27.03 -11.39
CA ARG A 352 14.96 -25.63 -11.58
C ARG A 352 14.92 -24.80 -10.30
N GLU A 353 15.75 -23.77 -10.26
CA GLU A 353 15.83 -22.77 -9.16
C GLU A 353 14.45 -22.26 -8.70
N PRO A 354 14.21 -22.12 -7.38
CA PRO A 354 12.89 -21.84 -6.80
C PRO A 354 12.43 -20.39 -7.04
N GLU A 355 11.89 -20.15 -8.24
CA GLU A 355 11.28 -18.89 -8.64
C GLU A 355 9.93 -18.65 -7.90
N LYS A 356 9.80 -17.51 -7.20
CA LYS A 356 8.53 -17.07 -6.60
C LYS A 356 7.63 -16.45 -7.68
N LEU A 357 6.51 -17.09 -8.00
CA LEU A 357 5.44 -16.48 -8.79
C LEU A 357 4.57 -15.60 -7.86
N ASN A 358 4.08 -14.47 -8.37
CA ASN A 358 3.06 -13.68 -7.67
C ASN A 358 1.66 -14.32 -7.83
N THR A 359 0.68 -13.93 -7.02
CA THR A 359 -0.66 -14.55 -7.00
C THR A 359 -1.39 -14.50 -8.35
N ALA A 360 -1.31 -13.38 -9.07
CA ALA A 360 -1.97 -13.22 -10.38
C ALA A 360 -1.29 -14.08 -11.46
N GLU A 361 0.04 -14.08 -11.47
CA GLU A 361 0.84 -14.92 -12.37
C GLU A 361 0.59 -16.41 -12.11
N LEU A 362 0.62 -16.84 -10.84
CA LEU A 362 0.31 -18.20 -10.42
C LEU A 362 -1.04 -18.63 -10.98
N VAL A 363 -2.12 -17.89 -10.68
CA VAL A 363 -3.48 -18.20 -11.14
C VAL A 363 -3.56 -18.24 -12.68
N SER A 364 -2.90 -17.32 -13.39
CA SER A 364 -2.89 -17.30 -14.87
C SER A 364 -2.24 -18.55 -15.50
N LEU A 365 -1.33 -19.20 -14.77
CA LEU A 365 -0.56 -20.36 -15.22
C LEU A 365 -1.19 -21.70 -14.85
N LEU A 366 -2.27 -21.75 -14.05
CA LEU A 366 -2.92 -23.00 -13.67
C LEU A 366 -3.88 -23.55 -14.74
N PHE A 367 -4.12 -24.85 -14.64
CA PHE A 367 -5.06 -25.60 -15.47
C PHE A 367 -6.42 -25.68 -14.78
N THR A 368 -7.49 -25.99 -15.54
CA THR A 368 -8.88 -25.95 -15.05
C THR A 368 -9.18 -26.91 -13.90
N ASP A 369 -8.32 -27.90 -13.70
CA ASP A 369 -8.36 -28.93 -12.65
C ASP A 369 -7.25 -28.77 -11.58
N THR A 370 -6.61 -27.60 -11.48
CA THR A 370 -5.58 -27.31 -10.47
C THR A 370 -5.91 -26.05 -9.68
N ALA A 371 -6.28 -26.20 -8.40
CA ALA A 371 -6.56 -25.07 -7.52
C ALA A 371 -5.27 -24.42 -6.98
N PRO A 372 -5.23 -23.10 -6.70
CA PRO A 372 -4.00 -22.41 -6.26
C PRO A 372 -3.41 -22.88 -4.93
N HIS A 373 -4.23 -23.49 -4.07
CA HIS A 373 -3.82 -24.00 -2.75
C HIS A 373 -3.31 -25.45 -2.79
N GLU A 374 -3.33 -26.12 -3.95
CA GLU A 374 -2.83 -27.49 -4.08
C GLU A 374 -1.31 -27.55 -3.90
N TRP A 375 -0.82 -28.60 -3.24
CA TRP A 375 0.61 -28.76 -2.92
C TRP A 375 1.52 -28.85 -4.14
N PHE A 376 0.94 -29.10 -5.32
CA PHE A 376 1.62 -29.17 -6.62
C PHE A 376 1.45 -27.90 -7.48
N ALA A 377 0.57 -26.96 -7.11
CA ALA A 377 0.14 -25.86 -7.97
C ALA A 377 1.31 -24.97 -8.45
N SER A 378 2.21 -24.55 -7.55
CA SER A 378 3.37 -23.72 -7.89
C SER A 378 4.36 -24.42 -8.82
N TYR A 379 4.57 -25.74 -8.65
CA TYR A 379 5.41 -26.55 -9.53
C TYR A 379 4.80 -26.71 -10.92
N VAL A 380 3.48 -26.92 -11.00
CA VAL A 380 2.72 -27.00 -12.27
C VAL A 380 2.74 -25.67 -13.00
N ALA A 381 2.49 -24.56 -12.31
CA ALA A 381 2.56 -23.22 -12.89
C ALA A 381 3.95 -22.89 -13.47
N ARG A 382 5.03 -23.14 -12.69
CA ARG A 382 6.42 -22.97 -13.18
C ARG A 382 6.76 -23.91 -14.33
N ALA A 383 6.33 -25.17 -14.29
CA ALA A 383 6.56 -26.12 -15.39
C ALA A 383 5.83 -25.71 -16.68
N ARG A 384 4.65 -25.07 -16.58
CA ARG A 384 3.95 -24.48 -17.72
C ARG A 384 4.65 -23.21 -18.22
N LYS A 385 5.14 -22.34 -17.32
CA LYS A 385 5.93 -21.14 -17.65
C LYS A 385 7.17 -21.49 -18.48
N TYR A 386 7.90 -22.54 -18.08
CA TYR A 386 9.04 -23.08 -18.83
C TYR A 386 8.66 -24.01 -20.01
N LYS A 387 7.37 -24.15 -20.33
CA LYS A 387 6.81 -24.95 -21.45
C LYS A 387 7.12 -26.46 -21.41
N ILE A 388 7.54 -26.98 -20.24
CA ILE A 388 7.78 -28.41 -19.97
C ILE A 388 6.46 -29.19 -20.04
N ILE A 389 5.37 -28.58 -19.57
CA ILE A 389 4.01 -29.12 -19.66
C ILE A 389 3.08 -28.14 -20.39
N GLN A 390 2.17 -28.69 -21.19
CA GLN A 390 1.22 -27.92 -22.00
C GLN A 390 -0.25 -28.19 -21.63
N GLY A 391 -0.51 -29.25 -20.85
CA GLY A 391 -1.86 -29.73 -20.51
C GLY A 391 -2.46 -30.58 -21.63
N TYR A 392 -3.74 -30.89 -21.48
CA TYR A 392 -4.58 -31.54 -22.48
C TYR A 392 -5.43 -30.50 -23.24
N SER A 393 -6.01 -30.90 -24.38
CA SER A 393 -6.84 -30.02 -25.23
C SER A 393 -8.16 -29.56 -24.60
N ASP A 394 -8.56 -30.18 -23.48
CA ASP A 394 -9.68 -29.78 -22.62
C ASP A 394 -9.30 -28.74 -21.55
N GLY A 395 -8.03 -28.30 -21.51
CA GLY A 395 -7.51 -27.34 -20.55
C GLY A 395 -7.07 -27.95 -19.21
N THR A 396 -7.08 -29.28 -19.06
CA THR A 396 -6.70 -29.98 -17.82
C THR A 396 -5.21 -30.32 -17.73
N PHE A 397 -4.71 -30.51 -16.50
CA PHE A 397 -3.38 -31.03 -16.19
C PHE A 397 -3.39 -32.54 -15.90
N ARG A 398 -4.48 -33.01 -15.29
CA ARG A 398 -4.76 -34.35 -14.75
C ARG A 398 -3.75 -34.79 -13.68
N PRO A 399 -3.70 -34.10 -12.52
CA PRO A 399 -2.64 -34.26 -11.52
C PRO A 399 -2.49 -35.67 -10.95
N ALA A 400 -3.61 -36.37 -10.76
CA ALA A 400 -3.66 -37.73 -10.23
C ALA A 400 -3.50 -38.83 -11.30
N GLN A 401 -3.41 -38.49 -12.58
CA GLN A 401 -3.15 -39.48 -13.64
C GLN A 401 -1.73 -40.01 -13.49
N THR A 402 -1.54 -41.31 -13.68
CA THR A 402 -0.21 -41.93 -13.70
C THR A 402 0.54 -41.55 -14.98
N THR A 403 1.87 -41.48 -14.90
CA THR A 403 2.73 -41.07 -16.03
C THR A 403 3.48 -42.27 -16.61
N THR A 404 3.60 -42.40 -17.93
CA THR A 404 4.35 -43.52 -18.55
C THR A 404 5.87 -43.34 -18.46
N ARG A 405 6.64 -44.42 -18.66
CA ARG A 405 8.12 -44.35 -18.73
C ARG A 405 8.61 -43.39 -19.83
N ALA A 406 7.93 -43.37 -20.97
CA ALA A 406 8.20 -42.44 -22.06
C ALA A 406 7.92 -40.98 -21.69
N GLU A 407 6.76 -40.71 -21.07
CA GLU A 407 6.40 -39.37 -20.60
C GLU A 407 7.33 -38.87 -19.49
N ALA A 408 7.74 -39.76 -18.58
CA ALA A 408 8.68 -39.46 -17.51
C ALA A 408 10.03 -39.01 -18.05
N LEU A 409 10.63 -39.74 -19.01
CA LEU A 409 11.87 -39.33 -19.65
C LEU A 409 11.74 -37.96 -20.33
N LYS A 410 10.66 -37.72 -21.07
CA LYS A 410 10.40 -36.42 -21.70
C LYS A 410 10.36 -35.29 -20.68
N MET A 411 9.54 -35.44 -19.62
CA MET A 411 9.41 -34.42 -18.59
C MET A 411 10.73 -34.18 -17.85
N LEU A 412 11.49 -35.22 -17.49
CA LEU A 412 12.77 -35.09 -16.80
C LEU A 412 13.82 -34.37 -17.67
N LEU A 413 14.00 -34.79 -18.92
CA LEU A 413 15.01 -34.20 -19.82
C LEU A 413 14.68 -32.76 -20.21
N GLN A 414 13.40 -32.45 -20.46
CA GLN A 414 12.97 -31.07 -20.71
C GLN A 414 13.09 -30.19 -19.45
N THR A 415 12.81 -30.72 -18.26
CA THR A 415 13.03 -29.99 -17.01
C THR A 415 14.52 -29.73 -16.76
N ALA A 416 15.39 -30.71 -17.02
CA ALA A 416 16.85 -30.56 -16.98
C ALA A 416 17.45 -29.76 -18.16
N GLY A 417 16.64 -29.31 -19.12
CA GLY A 417 17.10 -28.49 -20.25
C GLY A 417 18.06 -29.22 -21.20
N ARG A 418 18.04 -30.55 -21.23
CA ARG A 418 18.93 -31.34 -22.09
C ARG A 418 18.46 -31.27 -23.54
N ASP A 419 19.40 -31.05 -24.47
CA ASP A 419 19.15 -31.22 -25.89
C ASP A 419 19.03 -32.72 -26.21
N THR A 420 17.98 -33.09 -26.95
CA THR A 420 17.68 -34.47 -27.35
C THR A 420 17.77 -34.69 -28.85
N SER A 421 18.31 -33.72 -29.61
CA SER A 421 18.58 -33.81 -31.05
C SER A 421 19.83 -34.65 -31.36
N LEU A 422 19.82 -35.92 -30.95
CA LEU A 422 20.90 -36.87 -31.21
C LEU A 422 20.77 -37.50 -32.61
N THR A 423 21.93 -37.84 -33.20
CA THR A 423 22.03 -38.57 -34.47
C THR A 423 21.79 -40.06 -34.33
N ASP A 424 22.12 -40.63 -33.17
CA ASP A 424 22.06 -42.07 -32.92
C ASP A 424 20.74 -42.46 -32.25
N VAL A 425 19.99 -43.36 -32.90
CA VAL A 425 18.67 -43.80 -32.46
C VAL A 425 18.77 -45.17 -31.78
N VAL A 426 18.31 -45.24 -30.53
CA VAL A 426 18.24 -46.50 -29.76
C VAL A 426 16.83 -47.07 -29.86
N VAL A 427 16.73 -48.36 -30.20
CA VAL A 427 15.45 -49.08 -30.38
C VAL A 427 15.49 -50.42 -29.63
N PHE A 428 14.47 -50.66 -28.82
CA PHE A 428 14.15 -51.94 -28.17
C PHE A 428 13.05 -52.68 -28.95
N PRO A 429 12.88 -54.00 -28.77
CA PRO A 429 11.89 -54.79 -29.52
C PRO A 429 10.41 -54.38 -29.32
N ASP A 430 10.10 -53.54 -28.34
CA ASP A 430 8.78 -52.97 -28.08
C ASP A 430 8.71 -51.43 -28.25
N THR A 431 9.55 -50.89 -29.12
CA THR A 431 9.64 -49.45 -29.44
C THR A 431 9.83 -49.22 -30.94
N GLU A 432 9.47 -48.03 -31.44
CA GLU A 432 9.61 -47.67 -32.86
C GLU A 432 10.62 -46.54 -33.09
N ALA A 433 11.42 -46.62 -34.15
CA ALA A 433 12.47 -45.66 -34.46
C ALA A 433 11.97 -44.22 -34.73
N HIS A 434 10.67 -44.03 -34.94
CA HIS A 434 10.04 -42.75 -35.26
C HIS A 434 8.88 -42.38 -34.30
N ALA A 435 8.74 -43.09 -33.17
CA ALA A 435 7.78 -42.70 -32.14
C ALA A 435 8.16 -41.37 -31.47
N TRP A 436 7.15 -40.66 -30.95
CA TRP A 436 7.31 -39.34 -30.33
C TRP A 436 8.29 -39.33 -29.14
N TYR A 437 8.47 -40.47 -28.47
CA TYR A 437 9.34 -40.63 -27.31
C TYR A 437 10.80 -40.96 -27.68
N THR A 438 11.08 -41.34 -28.92
CA THR A 438 12.35 -41.95 -29.32
C THR A 438 13.59 -41.04 -29.16
N PRO A 439 13.53 -39.71 -29.35
CA PRO A 439 14.65 -38.83 -29.01
C PRO A 439 15.00 -38.85 -27.51
N TYR A 440 13.99 -38.80 -26.64
CA TYR A 440 14.15 -38.83 -25.18
C TYR A 440 14.65 -40.20 -24.70
N LEU A 441 14.14 -41.28 -25.30
CA LEU A 441 14.60 -42.65 -25.06
C LEU A 441 16.07 -42.83 -25.45
N SER A 442 16.45 -42.39 -26.65
CA SER A 442 17.82 -42.53 -27.17
C SER A 442 18.80 -41.74 -26.31
N TYR A 443 18.47 -40.48 -25.97
CA TYR A 443 19.27 -39.69 -25.03
C TYR A 443 19.41 -40.37 -23.67
N ALA A 444 18.31 -40.87 -23.10
CA ALA A 444 18.33 -41.47 -21.77
C ALA A 444 19.16 -42.77 -21.71
N VAL A 445 19.20 -43.57 -22.78
CA VAL A 445 20.00 -44.80 -22.81
C VAL A 445 21.47 -44.51 -23.10
N LEU A 446 21.77 -43.61 -24.04
CA LEU A 446 23.15 -43.26 -24.40
C LEU A 446 23.92 -42.56 -23.26
N ASN A 447 23.22 -41.97 -22.29
CA ASN A 447 23.79 -41.31 -21.11
C ASN A 447 23.59 -42.10 -19.79
N ASP A 448 23.22 -43.40 -19.86
CA ASP A 448 22.86 -44.27 -18.71
C ASP A 448 21.89 -43.62 -17.70
N ILE A 449 20.92 -42.83 -18.16
CA ILE A 449 19.83 -42.28 -17.35
C ILE A 449 18.71 -43.34 -17.19
N ALA A 450 18.47 -44.15 -18.22
CA ALA A 450 17.51 -45.24 -18.18
C ALA A 450 17.94 -46.42 -19.06
N SER A 451 17.38 -47.59 -18.79
CA SER A 451 17.64 -48.83 -19.52
C SER A 451 16.37 -49.67 -19.69
N GLY A 452 16.43 -50.67 -20.58
CA GLY A 452 15.43 -51.74 -20.66
C GLY A 452 15.59 -52.75 -19.52
N TYR A 453 14.58 -53.57 -19.27
CA TYR A 453 14.60 -54.52 -18.15
C TYR A 453 15.64 -55.61 -18.38
N ALA A 454 16.50 -55.86 -17.38
CA ALA A 454 17.54 -56.88 -17.46
C ALA A 454 17.02 -58.31 -17.19
N LYS A 455 15.87 -58.46 -16.51
CA LYS A 455 15.30 -59.74 -16.02
C LYS A 455 13.77 -59.66 -15.95
N GLY A 456 13.12 -60.80 -15.78
CA GLY A 456 11.65 -60.91 -15.65
C GLY A 456 10.93 -60.99 -17.01
N GLU A 457 9.60 -60.89 -16.99
CA GLU A 457 8.74 -61.01 -18.18
C GLU A 457 8.95 -59.90 -19.23
N PHE A 458 9.62 -58.80 -18.86
CA PHE A 458 9.97 -57.71 -19.77
C PHE A 458 11.45 -57.70 -20.19
N ALA A 459 12.21 -58.77 -19.91
CA ALA A 459 13.64 -58.82 -20.21
C ALA A 459 13.97 -58.45 -21.67
N GLY A 460 14.87 -57.48 -21.86
CA GLY A 460 15.24 -56.92 -23.17
C GLY A 460 14.29 -55.86 -23.75
N LEU A 461 13.21 -55.52 -23.05
CA LEU A 461 12.19 -54.55 -23.48
C LEU A 461 12.31 -53.23 -22.71
N PHE A 462 11.80 -52.13 -23.26
CA PHE A 462 11.78 -50.82 -22.59
C PHE A 462 10.43 -50.47 -21.95
N LYS A 463 9.32 -50.98 -22.50
CA LYS A 463 7.94 -50.71 -22.05
C LYS A 463 7.63 -49.20 -21.95
N PRO A 464 7.68 -48.45 -23.07
CA PRO A 464 7.52 -46.98 -23.08
C PRO A 464 6.19 -46.54 -22.44
N GLU A 465 5.09 -47.20 -22.78
CA GLU A 465 3.74 -46.83 -22.33
C GLU A 465 3.33 -47.45 -20.97
N ARG A 466 4.23 -48.17 -20.28
CA ARG A 466 3.95 -48.68 -18.93
C ARG A 466 4.07 -47.53 -17.92
N PRO A 467 3.15 -47.39 -16.94
CA PRO A 467 3.27 -46.40 -15.87
C PRO A 467 4.60 -46.51 -15.11
N ALA A 468 5.37 -45.43 -15.06
CA ALA A 468 6.65 -45.40 -14.36
C ALA A 468 6.43 -45.51 -12.83
N THR A 469 7.28 -46.28 -12.15
CA THR A 469 7.23 -46.36 -10.67
C THR A 469 8.00 -45.20 -10.04
N ARG A 470 7.71 -44.91 -8.77
CA ARG A 470 8.40 -43.87 -7.99
C ARG A 470 9.90 -44.16 -7.85
N ALA A 471 10.29 -45.43 -7.74
CA ALA A 471 11.68 -45.87 -7.73
C ALA A 471 12.39 -45.67 -9.08
N GLU A 472 11.73 -45.97 -10.21
CA GLU A 472 12.30 -45.73 -11.55
C GLU A 472 12.57 -44.24 -11.77
N VAL A 473 11.64 -43.36 -11.39
CA VAL A 473 11.83 -41.91 -11.51
C VAL A 473 12.94 -41.41 -10.57
N ALA A 474 13.03 -41.91 -9.34
CA ALA A 474 14.12 -41.56 -8.42
C ALA A 474 15.50 -41.91 -9.02
N VAL A 475 15.64 -43.10 -9.59
CA VAL A 475 16.89 -43.54 -10.23
C VAL A 475 17.21 -42.74 -11.50
N MET A 476 16.20 -42.41 -12.33
CA MET A 476 16.39 -41.53 -13.50
C MET A 476 16.85 -40.13 -13.10
N ILE A 477 16.25 -39.52 -12.06
CA ILE A 477 16.66 -38.20 -11.56
C ILE A 477 18.09 -38.25 -11.03
N THR A 478 18.43 -39.21 -10.17
CA THR A 478 19.78 -39.35 -9.61
C THR A 478 20.85 -39.55 -10.69
N ARG A 479 20.57 -40.35 -11.73
CA ARG A 479 21.48 -40.51 -12.89
C ARG A 479 21.61 -39.21 -13.69
N LEU A 480 20.51 -38.50 -13.94
CA LEU A 480 20.49 -37.23 -14.68
C LEU A 480 21.15 -36.06 -13.91
N LEU A 481 21.19 -36.13 -12.57
CA LEU A 481 21.98 -35.24 -11.71
C LEU A 481 23.49 -35.53 -11.80
N ASN A 482 23.87 -36.80 -11.98
CA ASN A 482 25.27 -37.23 -12.10
C ASN A 482 25.86 -37.05 -13.51
N THR A 483 25.09 -36.51 -14.46
CA THR A 483 25.53 -36.14 -15.83
C THR A 483 25.61 -34.61 -16.02
N GLN A 484 25.78 -33.85 -14.94
CA GLN A 484 25.96 -32.39 -14.95
C GLN A 484 27.44 -32.03 -15.07
#